data_AF-H3RL35-F1
#
_entry.id   AF-H3RL35-F1
#
_cell.length_a   1.000
_cell.length_b   1.000
_cell.length_c   1.000
_cell.angle_alpha   90.00
_cell.angle_beta   90.00
_cell.angle_gamma   90.00
#
_symmetry.space_group_name_H-M   'P 1'
#
loop_
_entity.id
_entity.type
_entity.pdbx_description
1 polymer ?
#
loop_
_entity_poly.entity_id
_entity_poly.type
_entity_poly.pdbx_seq_one_letter_code
_entity_poly.pdbx_strand_id
1 'polypeptide(L)'
;MIAEGLMREDEDISPQAARRRWYDRRRIESLKYRRQQGAMRKRANRLSSHPRDVQVFEVMKHLRKTLPAGELLYCTDERLEKLAIRQLFQMQLFEAHDTHV
;
A
#
# COMPACT_ATOMS: atom_id res chain seq x y z
N MET A 1 -13.77 4.57 17.10
CA MET A 1 -12.96 3.38 16.76
C MET A 1 -13.69 2.17 17.33
N ILE A 2 -14.12 1.21 16.50
CA ILE A 2 -14.83 0.00 16.97
C ILE A 2 -13.74 -1.06 17.21
N ALA A 3 -13.56 -1.48 18.46
CA ALA A 3 -12.57 -2.47 18.85
C ALA A 3 -12.87 -3.83 18.20
N GLU A 4 -11.82 -4.54 17.78
CA GLU A 4 -11.89 -5.76 17.00
C GLU A 4 -12.44 -6.94 17.80
N GLY A 5 -13.40 -7.67 17.22
CA GLY A 5 -13.79 -9.01 17.69
C GLY A 5 -14.48 -9.08 19.05
N LEU A 6 -14.55 -7.98 19.80
CA LEU A 6 -15.39 -7.89 21.00
C LEU A 6 -16.82 -7.62 20.57
N MET A 7 -17.68 -8.60 20.85
CA MET A 7 -19.11 -8.37 21.00
C MET A 7 -19.26 -7.30 22.09
N ARG A 8 -19.93 -6.20 21.79
CA ARG A 8 -20.34 -5.28 22.87
C ARG A 8 -21.34 -6.03 23.76
N GLU A 9 -21.35 -5.75 25.06
CA GLU A 9 -22.29 -6.38 26.02
C GLU A 9 -23.75 -6.15 25.61
N ASP A 10 -23.98 -5.10 24.84
CA ASP A 10 -25.23 -4.61 24.26
C ASP A 10 -25.48 -5.05 22.78
N GLU A 11 -24.54 -5.78 22.14
CA GLU A 11 -24.72 -6.32 20.78
C GLU A 11 -25.32 -7.74 20.83
N ASP A 12 -26.64 -7.85 20.72
CA ASP A 12 -27.38 -9.12 20.68
C ASP A 12 -27.31 -9.74 19.26
N ILE A 13 -26.10 -10.13 18.83
CA ILE A 13 -25.86 -10.72 17.50
C ILE A 13 -25.71 -12.23 17.59
N SER A 14 -26.46 -12.96 16.77
CA SER A 14 -26.35 -14.43 16.77
C SER A 14 -24.94 -14.88 16.32
N PRO A 15 -24.45 -16.03 16.79
CA PRO A 15 -23.17 -16.58 16.34
C PRO A 15 -23.04 -16.71 14.81
N GLN A 16 -24.16 -16.94 14.12
CA GLN A 16 -24.20 -17.00 12.66
C GLN A 16 -23.95 -15.63 12.01
N ALA A 17 -24.57 -14.57 12.54
CA ALA A 17 -24.38 -13.21 12.05
C ALA A 17 -22.96 -12.69 12.34
N ALA A 18 -22.37 -13.03 13.50
CA ALA A 18 -20.98 -12.73 13.80
C ALA A 18 -20.00 -13.41 12.81
N ARG A 19 -20.20 -14.69 12.50
CA ARG A 19 -19.41 -15.41 11.48
C ARG A 19 -19.52 -14.76 10.11
N ARG A 20 -20.74 -14.41 9.68
CA ARG A 20 -20.96 -13.76 8.38
C ARG A 20 -20.21 -12.42 8.29
N ARG A 21 -20.30 -11.57 9.33
CA ARG A 21 -19.57 -10.31 9.43
C ARG A 21 -18.06 -10.50 9.31
N TRP A 22 -17.51 -11.53 9.97
CA TRP A 22 -16.09 -11.86 9.86
C TRP A 22 -15.70 -12.27 8.43
N TYR A 23 -16.45 -13.18 7.81
CA TYR A 23 -16.20 -13.62 6.44
C TYR A 23 -16.27 -12.46 5.44
N ASP A 24 -17.28 -11.60 5.55
CA ASP A 24 -17.45 -10.43 4.68
C ASP A 24 -16.28 -9.45 4.84
N ARG A 25 -15.83 -9.21 6.07
CA ARG A 25 -14.64 -8.38 6.35
C ARG A 25 -13.38 -9.00 5.73
N ARG A 26 -13.14 -10.29 5.95
CA ARG A 26 -11.99 -11.00 5.36
C ARG A 26 -12.01 -10.95 3.85
N ARG A 27 -13.18 -11.16 3.23
CA ARG A 27 -13.35 -11.06 1.78
C ARG A 27 -12.98 -9.67 1.26
N ILE A 28 -13.44 -8.60 1.93
CA ILE A 28 -13.11 -7.22 1.55
C ILE A 28 -11.62 -6.95 1.72
N GLU A 29 -11.01 -7.38 2.83
CA GLU A 29 -9.57 -7.24 3.08
C GLU A 29 -8.75 -7.95 1.99
N SER A 30 -9.09 -9.19 1.64
CA SER A 30 -8.44 -9.93 0.55
C SER A 30 -8.60 -9.24 -0.81
N LEU A 31 -9.77 -8.64 -1.10
CA LEU A 31 -9.98 -7.87 -2.33
C LEU A 31 -9.13 -6.60 -2.36
N LYS A 32 -9.06 -5.85 -1.25
CA LYS A 32 -8.21 -4.66 -1.13
C LYS A 32 -6.75 -5.02 -1.34
N TYR A 33 -6.28 -6.09 -0.70
CA TYR A 33 -4.92 -6.60 -0.85
C TYR A 33 -4.59 -6.93 -2.32
N ARG A 34 -5.43 -7.73 -2.99
CA ARG A 34 -5.21 -8.10 -4.40
C ARG A 34 -5.18 -6.88 -5.32
N ARG A 35 -6.06 -5.89 -5.09
CA ARG A 35 -6.07 -4.64 -5.87
C ARG A 35 -4.80 -3.82 -5.65
N GLN A 36 -4.34 -3.71 -4.40
CA GLN A 36 -3.10 -3.01 -4.06
C GLN A 36 -1.90 -3.68 -4.74
N GLN A 37 -1.80 -5.01 -4.68
CA GLN A 37 -0.76 -5.78 -5.37
C GLN A 37 -0.81 -5.59 -6.89
N GLY A 38 -2.00 -5.62 -7.48
CA GLY A 38 -2.17 -5.36 -8.92
C GLY A 38 -1.76 -3.95 -9.34
N ALA A 39 -2.12 -2.93 -8.55
CA ALA A 39 -1.72 -1.55 -8.80
C ALA A 39 -0.20 -1.36 -8.68
N MET A 40 0.41 -2.02 -7.68
CA MET A 40 1.85 -1.99 -7.46
C MET A 40 2.62 -2.63 -8.62
N ARG A 41 2.20 -3.81 -9.09
CA ARG A 41 2.79 -4.46 -10.29
C ARG A 41 2.65 -3.61 -11.55
N LYS A 42 1.46 -3.03 -11.78
CA LYS A 42 1.25 -2.13 -12.93
C LYS A 42 2.17 -0.91 -12.90
N ARG A 43 2.41 -0.37 -11.72
CA ARG A 43 3.37 0.73 -11.56
C ARG A 43 4.80 0.25 -11.79
N ALA A 44 5.17 -0.90 -11.23
CA ALA A 44 6.50 -1.46 -11.40
C ALA A 44 6.83 -1.62 -12.89
N ASN A 45 5.92 -2.23 -13.67
CA ASN A 45 6.08 -2.41 -15.12
C ASN A 45 6.18 -1.09 -15.90
N ARG A 46 5.55 -0.02 -15.41
CA ARG A 46 5.67 1.32 -16.04
C ARG A 46 7.01 1.96 -15.71
N LEU A 47 7.49 1.77 -14.48
CA LEU A 47 8.72 2.39 -13.99
C LEU A 47 9.97 1.65 -14.46
N SER A 48 9.88 0.35 -14.76
CA SER A 48 11.02 -0.46 -15.22
C SER A 48 11.64 0.02 -16.53
N SER A 49 10.90 0.76 -17.37
CA SER A 49 11.43 1.35 -18.61
C SER A 49 12.12 2.70 -18.41
N HIS A 50 12.10 3.26 -17.19
CA HIS A 50 12.63 4.59 -16.91
C HIS A 50 13.98 4.54 -16.19
N PRO A 51 14.86 5.53 -16.41
CA PRO A 51 16.07 5.71 -15.60
C PRO A 51 15.77 5.93 -14.12
N ARG A 52 16.78 5.68 -13.27
CA ARG A 52 16.62 5.57 -11.82
C ARG A 52 16.11 6.86 -11.16
N ASP A 53 16.65 8.00 -11.56
CA ASP A 53 16.24 9.34 -11.14
C ASP A 53 14.75 9.59 -11.46
N VAL A 54 14.31 9.23 -12.67
CA VAL A 54 12.90 9.35 -13.10
C VAL A 54 12.00 8.42 -12.29
N GLN A 55 12.46 7.20 -11.98
CA GLN A 55 11.72 6.27 -11.12
C GLN A 55 11.49 6.86 -9.72
N VAL A 56 12.52 7.40 -9.10
CA VAL A 56 12.44 8.03 -7.77
C VAL A 56 11.49 9.21 -7.81
N PHE A 57 11.65 10.10 -8.80
CA PHE A 57 10.79 11.28 -8.95
C PHE A 57 9.31 10.92 -9.12
N GLU A 58 8.97 9.95 -9.99
CA GLU A 58 7.59 9.53 -10.20
C GLU A 58 6.97 8.88 -8.96
N VAL A 59 7.76 8.13 -8.18
CA VAL A 59 7.29 7.56 -6.91
C VAL A 59 7.11 8.66 -5.84
N MET A 60 8.01 9.63 -5.75
CA MET A 60 7.84 10.79 -4.85
C MET A 60 6.56 11.56 -5.18
N LYS A 61 6.31 11.83 -6.47
CA LYS A 61 5.08 12.48 -6.95
C LYS A 61 3.83 11.67 -6.61
N HIS A 62 3.91 10.34 -6.68
CA HIS A 62 2.82 9.49 -6.25
C HIS A 62 2.58 9.58 -4.74
N LEU A 63 3.64 9.47 -3.94
CA LEU A 63 3.57 9.52 -2.47
C LEU A 63 2.96 10.83 -1.99
N ARG A 64 3.30 11.97 -2.60
CA ARG A 64 2.68 13.26 -2.28
C ARG A 64 1.15 13.27 -2.44
N LYS A 65 0.61 12.44 -3.32
CA LYS A 65 -0.84 12.34 -3.58
C LYS A 65 -1.55 11.34 -2.68
N THR A 66 -0.84 10.35 -2.15
CA THR A 66 -1.44 9.22 -1.42
C THR A 66 -1.11 9.18 0.05
N LEU A 67 -0.08 9.90 0.50
CA LEU A 67 0.25 10.00 1.91
C LEU A 67 -0.92 10.67 2.68
N PRO A 68 -1.22 10.22 3.90
CA PRO A 68 -2.16 10.90 4.77
C PRO A 68 -1.72 12.35 5.02
N ALA A 69 -2.68 13.28 5.12
CA ALA A 69 -2.39 14.71 5.29
C ALA A 69 -1.49 14.99 6.52
N GLY A 70 -1.66 14.25 7.60
CA GLY A 70 -0.82 14.37 8.80
C GLY A 70 0.64 13.96 8.58
N GLU A 71 0.90 12.99 7.71
CA GLU A 71 2.27 12.61 7.35
C GLU A 71 2.88 13.60 6.37
N LEU A 72 2.08 14.13 5.45
CA LEU A 72 2.53 15.08 4.44
C LEU A 72 3.05 16.38 5.07
N LEU A 73 2.40 16.86 6.12
CA LEU A 73 2.74 18.11 6.81
C LEU A 73 4.20 18.13 7.33
N TYR A 74 4.69 16.97 7.77
CA TYR A 74 6.05 16.81 8.33
C TYR A 74 6.98 16.05 7.39
N CYS A 75 6.58 15.82 6.13
CA CYS A 75 7.39 15.09 5.17
C CYS A 75 8.33 16.05 4.45
N THR A 76 9.60 16.08 4.87
CA THR A 76 10.66 16.74 4.10
C THR A 76 10.91 15.99 2.79
N ASP A 77 11.47 16.68 1.80
CA ASP A 77 11.78 16.06 0.51
C ASP A 77 12.78 14.89 0.63
N GLU A 78 13.76 14.99 1.53
CA GLU A 78 14.67 13.88 1.85
C GLU A 78 13.94 12.66 2.41
N ARG A 79 12.95 12.87 3.28
CA ARG A 79 12.13 11.77 3.83
C ARG A 79 11.28 11.15 2.73
N LEU A 80 10.72 11.98 1.86
CA LEU A 80 9.92 11.54 0.72
C LEU A 80 10.75 10.71 -0.26
N GLU A 81 11.99 11.11 -0.51
CA GLU A 81 12.94 10.35 -1.34
C GLU A 81 13.27 8.99 -0.73
N LYS A 82 13.58 8.94 0.58
CA LYS A 82 13.81 7.67 1.30
C LYS A 82 12.59 6.74 1.23
N LEU A 83 11.39 7.29 1.35
CA LEU A 83 10.15 6.53 1.18
C LEU A 83 9.98 6.02 -0.26
N ALA A 84 10.32 6.85 -1.25
CA ALA A 84 10.25 6.47 -2.65
C ALA A 84 11.23 5.33 -2.97
N ILE A 85 12.47 5.42 -2.50
CA ILE A 85 13.48 4.36 -2.61
C ILE A 85 12.98 3.07 -1.97
N ARG A 86 12.44 3.15 -0.73
CA ARG A 86 11.86 1.99 -0.05
C ARG A 86 10.73 1.35 -0.87
N GLN A 87 9.86 2.14 -1.48
CA GLN A 87 8.77 1.61 -2.29
C GLN A 87 9.28 1.00 -3.61
N LEU A 88 10.33 1.55 -4.21
CA LEU A 88 11.02 0.96 -5.36
C LEU A 88 11.63 -0.42 -5.03
N PHE A 89 12.22 -0.58 -3.84
CA PHE A 89 12.67 -1.88 -3.33
C PHE A 89 11.51 -2.86 -3.18
N GLN A 90 10.39 -2.43 -2.59
CA GLN A 90 9.20 -3.28 -2.46
C GLN A 90 8.67 -3.72 -3.84
N MET A 91 8.85 -2.88 -4.88
CA MET A 91 8.50 -3.18 -6.27
C MET A 91 9.54 -4.05 -7.00
N GLN A 92 10.63 -4.47 -6.34
CA GLN A 92 11.75 -5.23 -6.92
C GLN A 92 12.44 -4.52 -8.09
N LEU A 93 12.33 -3.19 -8.17
CA LEU A 93 12.94 -2.38 -9.23
C LEU A 93 14.38 -1.93 -8.90
N PHE A 94 14.87 -2.22 -7.69
CA PHE A 94 16.24 -1.91 -7.31
C PHE A 94 17.25 -2.95 -7.83
N GLU A 95 16.84 -4.21 -7.99
CA GLU A 95 17.72 -5.31 -8.40
C GLU A 95 17.70 -5.57 -9.92
N ALA A 96 16.73 -5.00 -10.65
CA ALA A 96 16.45 -5.38 -12.04
C ALA A 96 17.42 -4.79 -13.09
N HIS A 97 18.51 -4.11 -12.71
CA HIS A 97 19.38 -3.40 -13.67
C HIS A 97 20.84 -3.88 -13.75
N ASP A 98 21.17 -5.04 -13.17
CA ASP A 98 22.48 -5.71 -13.37
C ASP A 98 22.39 -6.90 -14.35
N THR A 99 21.46 -6.88 -15.30
CA THR A 99 21.41 -7.86 -16.40
C THR A 99 21.53 -7.21 -17.76
N HIS A 100 22.70 -6.60 -18.00
CA HIS A 100 23.26 -6.42 -19.34
C HIS A 100 24.76 -6.72 -19.27
N VAL A 101 25.10 -8.01 -19.19
CA VAL A 101 26.37 -8.59 -19.62
C VAL A 101 26.05 -9.74 -20.56
#